data_AF-A0A7Y2W3D2-F1
#
_entry.id   AF-A0A7Y2W3D2-F1
#
_cell.length_a   1.000
_cell.length_b   1.000
_cell.length_c   1.000
_cell.angle_alpha   90.00
_cell.angle_beta   90.00
_cell.angle_gamma   90.00
#
_symmetry.space_group_name_H-M   'P 1'
#
loop_
_entity.id
_entity.type
_entity.pdbx_description
1 polymer ?
#
loop_
_entity_poly.entity_id
_entity_poly.type
_entity_poly.pdbx_seq_one_letter_code
_entity_poly.pdbx_strand_id
1 'polypeptide(L)'
;MVSVSSSIASGNSAALTLLKGSSQSAATAAKQSAASQILSSISGVNLDPLKQAEGQITRILLESGGQFIIGGASSDIIGTEKDDIIHAGPGSSVNGGDGDDIISGSFKMNISGGAGNDTISVASHSTIDGGEGNDTLFAGLESTVMGDAGDDTITAWRNNTIDAGAGDDTIHVGIGNIVNGGTGNDKIVISGIQAESYGSSGSTVKFAIGDGQDSLTLVRSASTVELGEGFTAENTKVTITDNKATISFDGNENDGLSVDFLFGSALTLSFADGSTLEVKPPEAVPSFVSSYGQV
;
A
#
# COMPACT_ATOMS: atom_id res chain seq x y z
N MET A 1 25.25 -26.49 -15.96
CA MET A 1 24.76 -27.89 -15.93
C MET A 1 24.72 -28.38 -14.49
N VAL A 2 23.55 -28.33 -13.86
CA VAL A 2 22.97 -29.49 -13.16
C VAL A 2 21.50 -29.50 -13.62
N SER A 3 21.11 -30.60 -14.24
CA SER A 3 19.78 -30.87 -14.79
C SER A 3 18.79 -31.11 -13.66
N VAL A 4 17.64 -30.44 -13.72
CA VAL A 4 16.49 -30.73 -12.86
C VAL A 4 15.79 -31.97 -13.42
N SER A 5 15.89 -33.10 -12.73
CA SER A 5 15.03 -34.25 -12.98
C SER A 5 14.72 -34.95 -11.66
N SER A 6 13.45 -34.89 -11.26
CA SER A 6 12.62 -36.03 -10.84
C SER A 6 11.59 -35.58 -9.80
N SER A 7 10.32 -35.67 -10.20
CA SER A 7 9.16 -36.03 -9.37
C SER A 7 9.07 -35.38 -7.98
N ILE A 8 8.29 -34.30 -7.86
CA ILE A 8 7.72 -33.92 -6.55
C ILE A 8 6.21 -33.80 -6.72
N ALA A 9 5.57 -34.97 -6.73
CA ALA A 9 4.13 -35.12 -6.83
C ALA A 9 3.41 -34.70 -5.53
N SER A 10 2.25 -34.07 -5.69
CA SER A 10 1.15 -33.88 -4.71
C SER A 10 1.32 -32.91 -3.53
N GLY A 11 2.49 -32.30 -3.30
CA GLY A 11 2.69 -31.36 -2.17
C GLY A 11 2.29 -29.89 -2.42
N ASN A 12 2.18 -29.48 -3.68
CA ASN A 12 2.15 -28.05 -4.06
C ASN A 12 0.86 -27.32 -3.70
N SER A 13 -0.26 -28.02 -3.45
CA SER A 13 -1.52 -27.38 -3.06
C SER A 13 -1.45 -26.74 -1.66
N ALA A 14 -0.70 -27.32 -0.73
CA ALA A 14 -0.58 -26.80 0.64
C ALA A 14 0.31 -25.56 0.73
N ALA A 15 1.40 -25.51 -0.04
CA ALA A 15 2.29 -24.35 -0.14
C ALA A 15 1.59 -23.16 -0.83
N LEU A 16 0.79 -23.44 -1.87
CA LEU A 16 -0.06 -22.44 -2.52
C LEU A 16 -1.22 -21.97 -1.62
N THR A 17 -1.73 -22.85 -0.74
CA THR A 17 -2.75 -22.49 0.27
C THR A 17 -2.17 -21.63 1.40
N LEU A 18 -0.91 -21.86 1.80
CA LEU A 18 -0.17 -20.99 2.73
C LEU A 18 0.03 -19.57 2.15
N LEU A 19 0.21 -19.47 0.83
CA LEU A 19 0.27 -18.20 0.10
C LEU A 19 -1.03 -17.41 0.25
N LYS A 20 -2.20 -18.06 0.12
CA LYS A 20 -3.52 -17.44 0.30
C LYS A 20 -3.86 -17.06 1.75
N GLY A 21 -3.21 -17.69 2.74
CA GLY A 21 -3.52 -17.49 4.16
C GLY A 21 -2.61 -16.50 4.91
N SER A 22 -1.51 -16.04 4.31
CA SER A 22 -0.48 -15.25 5.00
C SER A 22 -0.64 -13.72 4.89
N SER A 23 -1.73 -13.24 4.27
CA SER A 23 -2.07 -11.81 4.17
C SER A 23 -2.45 -11.15 5.50
N GLN A 24 -2.53 -11.91 6.61
CA GLN A 24 -2.82 -11.36 7.94
C GLN A 24 -1.67 -11.58 8.94
N SER A 25 -0.91 -10.51 9.16
CA SER A 25 -0.03 -10.25 10.30
C SER A 25 1.30 -11.02 10.39
N ALA A 26 2.41 -10.38 10.00
CA ALA A 26 3.69 -10.53 10.70
C ALA A 26 4.69 -9.43 10.30
N ALA A 27 5.40 -8.90 11.31
CA ALA A 27 6.41 -7.86 11.21
C ALA A 27 7.57 -8.22 10.25
N THR A 28 8.23 -7.18 9.74
CA THR A 28 9.19 -7.13 8.61
C THR A 28 10.32 -8.16 8.60
N ALA A 29 10.67 -8.79 9.72
CA ALA A 29 11.67 -9.88 9.79
C ALA A 29 11.09 -11.28 9.50
N ALA A 30 9.78 -11.48 9.64
CA ALA A 30 9.12 -12.78 9.48
C ALA A 30 8.79 -13.12 8.01
N LYS A 31 8.56 -12.11 7.16
CA LYS A 31 8.21 -12.31 5.74
C LYS A 31 9.39 -12.83 4.90
N GLN A 32 10.61 -12.36 5.18
CA GLN A 32 11.84 -12.91 4.57
C GLN A 32 12.06 -14.39 4.95
N SER A 33 11.56 -14.80 6.13
CA SER A 33 11.60 -16.20 6.58
C SER A 33 10.54 -17.08 5.91
N ALA A 34 9.36 -16.56 5.56
CA ALA A 34 8.28 -17.35 4.96
C ALA A 34 8.59 -17.73 3.50
N ALA A 35 9.04 -16.77 2.68
CA ALA A 35 9.51 -17.06 1.33
C ALA A 35 10.70 -18.02 1.34
N SER A 36 11.66 -17.82 2.27
CA SER A 36 12.81 -18.72 2.47
C SER A 36 12.41 -20.12 2.96
N GLN A 37 11.37 -20.25 3.79
CA GLN A 37 10.85 -21.53 4.27
C GLN A 37 10.09 -22.28 3.16
N ILE A 38 9.24 -21.57 2.41
CA ILE A 38 8.56 -22.10 1.22
C ILE A 38 9.58 -22.57 0.18
N LEU A 39 10.60 -21.74 -0.09
CA LEU A 39 11.74 -22.05 -0.94
C LEU A 39 12.50 -23.31 -0.50
N SER A 40 12.78 -23.44 0.80
CA SER A 40 13.47 -24.61 1.35
C SER A 40 12.65 -25.89 1.17
N SER A 41 11.32 -25.76 1.16
CA SER A 41 10.38 -26.87 1.00
C SER A 41 10.17 -27.29 -0.47
N ILE A 42 10.34 -26.36 -1.42
CA ILE A 42 10.12 -26.62 -2.86
C ILE A 42 11.41 -27.12 -3.53
N SER A 43 12.56 -26.53 -3.22
CA SER A 43 13.81 -26.82 -3.94
C SER A 43 14.70 -27.83 -3.24
N GLY A 44 14.53 -28.04 -1.92
CA GLY A 44 15.52 -28.72 -1.10
C GLY A 44 16.85 -27.95 -0.99
N VAL A 45 16.90 -26.71 -1.46
CA VAL A 45 18.09 -25.85 -1.49
C VAL A 45 17.83 -24.58 -0.67
N ASN A 46 18.82 -24.16 0.12
CA ASN A 46 18.78 -22.89 0.86
C ASN A 46 19.24 -21.76 -0.09
N LEU A 47 18.32 -21.25 -0.91
CA LEU A 47 18.61 -20.18 -1.88
C LEU A 47 18.22 -18.81 -1.34
N ASP A 48 19.10 -18.23 -0.54
CA ASP A 48 18.94 -16.85 -0.06
C ASP A 48 19.45 -15.87 -1.14
N PRO A 49 18.65 -14.89 -1.61
CA PRO A 49 19.11 -13.83 -2.53
C PRO A 49 20.42 -13.18 -2.06
N LEU A 50 20.59 -13.00 -0.76
CA LEU A 50 21.78 -12.37 -0.17
C LEU A 50 23.02 -13.26 -0.21
N LYS A 51 22.84 -14.57 -0.47
CA LYS A 51 23.94 -15.53 -0.65
C LYS A 51 24.25 -15.79 -2.12
N GLN A 52 23.40 -15.33 -3.04
CA GLN A 52 23.71 -15.39 -4.46
C GLN A 52 24.75 -14.32 -4.83
N ALA A 53 25.54 -14.59 -5.86
CA ALA A 53 26.42 -13.57 -6.41
C ALA A 53 25.59 -12.42 -7.00
N GLU A 54 26.18 -11.22 -7.05
CA GLU A 54 25.55 -10.07 -7.70
C GLU A 54 25.18 -10.39 -9.17
N GLY A 55 23.98 -10.03 -9.58
CA GLY A 55 23.40 -10.31 -10.90
C GLY A 55 23.08 -11.78 -11.18
N GLN A 56 23.36 -12.69 -10.23
CA GLN A 56 23.07 -14.10 -10.42
C GLN A 56 21.57 -14.35 -10.29
N ILE A 57 21.01 -15.09 -11.26
CA ILE A 57 19.59 -15.45 -11.27
C ILE A 57 19.47 -16.97 -11.31
N THR A 58 18.66 -17.51 -10.41
CA THR A 58 18.24 -18.92 -10.40
C THR A 58 16.77 -18.98 -10.82
N ARG A 59 16.44 -19.88 -11.76
CA ARG A 59 15.08 -20.07 -12.28
C ARG A 59 14.65 -21.53 -12.16
N ILE A 60 13.40 -21.76 -11.77
CA ILE A 60 12.77 -23.09 -11.70
C ILE A 60 11.41 -22.99 -12.41
N LEU A 61 11.16 -23.87 -13.39
CA LEU A 61 9.86 -23.93 -14.07
C LEU A 61 8.83 -24.64 -13.18
N LEU A 62 7.64 -24.04 -13.06
CA LEU A 62 6.49 -24.57 -12.34
C LEU A 62 5.61 -25.40 -13.27
N GLU A 63 4.83 -26.32 -12.69
CA GLU A 63 3.86 -27.12 -13.47
C GLU A 63 2.74 -26.25 -14.10
N SER A 64 2.48 -25.06 -13.54
CA SER A 64 1.55 -24.06 -14.08
C SER A 64 2.06 -23.40 -15.38
N GLY A 65 3.35 -23.55 -15.70
CA GLY A 65 4.01 -22.88 -16.82
C GLY A 65 4.74 -21.60 -16.45
N GLY A 66 4.49 -21.02 -15.27
CA GLY A 66 5.26 -19.92 -14.70
C GLY A 66 6.58 -20.36 -14.08
N GLN A 67 7.28 -19.42 -13.47
CA GLN A 67 8.64 -19.56 -12.97
C GLN A 67 8.73 -19.13 -11.52
N PHE A 68 9.54 -19.89 -10.78
CA PHE A 68 10.09 -19.45 -9.52
C PHE A 68 11.50 -18.89 -9.77
N ILE A 69 11.69 -17.61 -9.46
CA ILE A 69 12.90 -16.85 -9.79
C ILE A 69 13.51 -16.28 -8.51
N ILE A 70 14.82 -16.45 -8.35
CA ILE A 70 15.59 -15.78 -7.30
C ILE A 70 16.75 -15.02 -7.92
N GLY A 71 16.79 -13.70 -7.74
CA GLY A 71 17.92 -12.88 -8.12
C GLY A 71 18.81 -12.55 -6.93
N GLY A 72 20.13 -12.53 -7.11
CA GLY A 72 21.06 -11.89 -6.19
C GLY A 72 20.87 -10.36 -6.19
N ALA A 73 21.75 -9.65 -5.50
CA ALA A 73 21.77 -8.18 -5.55
C ALA A 73 21.93 -7.68 -7.01
N SER A 74 21.38 -6.51 -7.32
CA SER A 74 21.51 -5.84 -8.63
C SER A 74 21.11 -6.74 -9.83
N SER A 75 20.14 -7.63 -9.66
CA SER A 75 19.69 -8.51 -10.75
C SER A 75 18.75 -7.77 -11.70
N ASP A 76 18.76 -8.16 -12.97
CA ASP A 76 17.77 -7.73 -13.95
C ASP A 76 16.86 -8.92 -14.29
N ILE A 77 15.65 -8.91 -13.74
CA ILE A 77 14.73 -10.03 -13.77
C ILE A 77 13.54 -9.68 -14.67
N ILE A 78 13.31 -10.53 -15.65
CA ILE A 78 12.08 -10.55 -16.46
C ILE A 78 11.40 -11.89 -16.20
N GLY A 79 10.13 -11.86 -15.81
CA GLY A 79 9.28 -13.03 -15.68
C GLY A 79 8.72 -13.50 -17.03
N THR A 80 7.52 -14.05 -17.03
CA THR A 80 6.89 -14.74 -18.15
C THR A 80 5.46 -14.24 -18.40
N GLU A 81 4.72 -14.91 -19.28
CA GLU A 81 3.29 -14.63 -19.50
C GLU A 81 2.39 -15.48 -18.58
N LYS A 82 2.92 -15.95 -17.47
CA LYS A 82 2.31 -16.90 -16.54
C LYS A 82 2.71 -16.48 -15.14
N ASP A 83 1.85 -16.78 -14.19
CA ASP A 83 2.03 -16.52 -12.76
C ASP A 83 3.41 -16.98 -12.26
N ASP A 84 4.25 -16.01 -11.95
CA ASP A 84 5.61 -16.16 -11.45
C ASP A 84 5.70 -15.88 -9.94
N ILE A 85 6.73 -16.43 -9.32
CA ILE A 85 7.12 -16.12 -7.95
C ILE A 85 8.55 -15.63 -7.97
N ILE A 86 8.74 -14.35 -7.72
CA ILE A 86 10.01 -13.65 -7.84
C ILE A 86 10.50 -13.19 -6.47
N HIS A 87 11.69 -13.64 -6.06
CA HIS A 87 12.38 -13.15 -4.87
C HIS A 87 13.70 -12.50 -5.27
N ALA A 88 13.72 -11.17 -5.31
CA ALA A 88 14.84 -10.40 -5.84
C ALA A 88 15.70 -9.80 -4.71
N GLY A 89 17.02 -9.91 -4.88
CA GLY A 89 17.99 -9.27 -4.02
C GLY A 89 17.93 -7.73 -4.11
N PRO A 90 18.57 -7.02 -3.17
CA PRO A 90 18.55 -5.55 -3.12
C PRO A 90 19.11 -4.93 -4.41
N GLY A 91 18.59 -3.78 -4.81
CA GLY A 91 19.06 -3.06 -5.99
C GLY A 91 18.59 -3.65 -7.34
N SER A 92 17.73 -4.67 -7.33
CA SER A 92 17.32 -5.35 -8.56
C SER A 92 16.23 -4.58 -9.32
N SER A 93 16.21 -4.77 -10.64
CA SER A 93 15.10 -4.43 -11.52
C SER A 93 14.26 -5.68 -11.77
N VAL A 94 12.95 -5.57 -11.67
CA VAL A 94 12.01 -6.68 -11.89
C VAL A 94 10.87 -6.23 -12.79
N ASN A 95 10.59 -7.00 -13.82
CA ASN A 95 9.35 -6.98 -14.60
C ASN A 95 8.70 -8.35 -14.43
N GLY A 96 7.51 -8.41 -13.83
CA GLY A 96 6.74 -9.64 -13.64
C GLY A 96 6.29 -10.24 -14.97
N GLY A 97 5.63 -9.43 -15.79
CA GLY A 97 5.21 -9.82 -17.14
C GLY A 97 3.69 -9.87 -17.20
N ASP A 98 3.14 -10.90 -17.84
CA ASP A 98 1.70 -11.14 -17.73
C ASP A 98 1.45 -12.27 -16.73
N GLY A 99 0.29 -12.29 -16.09
CA GLY A 99 -0.09 -13.29 -15.10
C GLY A 99 -0.24 -12.68 -13.72
N ASP A 100 -0.76 -13.46 -12.77
CA ASP A 100 -0.90 -13.00 -11.39
C ASP A 100 0.41 -13.30 -10.64
N ASP A 101 1.34 -12.34 -10.61
CA ASP A 101 2.69 -12.52 -10.09
C ASP A 101 2.84 -12.21 -8.59
N ILE A 102 3.81 -12.88 -7.96
CA ILE A 102 4.19 -12.60 -6.58
C ILE A 102 5.63 -12.15 -6.55
N ILE A 103 5.84 -10.86 -6.30
CA ILE A 103 7.16 -10.22 -6.34
C ILE A 103 7.52 -9.73 -4.95
N SER A 104 8.69 -10.16 -4.47
CA SER A 104 9.23 -9.70 -3.19
C SER A 104 10.67 -9.23 -3.34
N GLY A 105 10.93 -8.05 -2.81
CA GLY A 105 12.23 -7.40 -2.79
C GLY A 105 12.52 -6.78 -1.44
N SER A 106 13.66 -6.09 -1.35
CA SER A 106 14.07 -5.42 -0.11
C SER A 106 14.21 -3.92 -0.32
N PHE A 107 15.37 -3.46 -0.74
CA PHE A 107 15.73 -2.05 -0.79
C PHE A 107 16.24 -1.65 -2.17
N LYS A 108 15.91 -0.42 -2.60
CA LYS A 108 16.34 0.13 -3.91
C LYS A 108 15.90 -0.73 -5.09
N MET A 109 14.68 -1.24 -5.04
CA MET A 109 14.11 -2.02 -6.13
C MET A 109 13.47 -1.09 -7.16
N ASN A 110 13.45 -1.51 -8.42
CA ASN A 110 12.53 -0.99 -9.43
C ASN A 110 11.68 -2.18 -9.89
N ILE A 111 10.38 -2.15 -9.65
CA ILE A 111 9.50 -3.28 -9.90
C ILE A 111 8.30 -2.80 -10.71
N SER A 112 7.98 -3.52 -11.78
CA SER A 112 6.70 -3.48 -12.48
C SER A 112 6.07 -4.87 -12.36
N GLY A 113 4.81 -4.94 -11.92
CA GLY A 113 4.01 -6.17 -11.91
C GLY A 113 3.71 -6.60 -13.34
N GLY A 114 3.01 -5.73 -14.07
CA GLY A 114 2.71 -5.91 -15.48
C GLY A 114 1.21 -6.07 -15.67
N ALA A 115 0.76 -7.09 -16.40
CA ALA A 115 -0.66 -7.34 -16.60
C ALA A 115 -1.12 -8.54 -15.78
N GLY A 116 -2.15 -8.38 -14.96
CA GLY A 116 -2.62 -9.41 -14.04
C GLY A 116 -2.84 -8.83 -12.65
N ASN A 117 -3.25 -9.65 -11.70
CA ASN A 117 -3.46 -9.21 -10.32
C ASN A 117 -2.22 -9.58 -9.50
N ASP A 118 -1.31 -8.62 -9.39
CA ASP A 118 0.01 -8.82 -8.83
C ASP A 118 0.04 -8.58 -7.33
N THR A 119 0.96 -9.26 -6.65
CA THR A 119 1.27 -9.02 -5.24
C THR A 119 2.73 -8.63 -5.10
N ILE A 120 2.97 -7.36 -4.79
CA ILE A 120 4.32 -6.79 -4.72
C ILE A 120 4.64 -6.34 -3.29
N SER A 121 5.81 -6.74 -2.77
CA SER A 121 6.26 -6.31 -1.44
C SER A 121 7.73 -5.88 -1.42
N VAL A 122 7.97 -4.66 -0.93
CA VAL A 122 9.31 -4.08 -0.75
C VAL A 122 9.47 -3.48 0.63
N ALA A 123 10.72 -3.41 1.11
CA ALA A 123 11.02 -2.88 2.43
C ALA A 123 11.21 -1.36 2.43
N SER A 124 11.99 -0.80 1.49
CA SER A 124 12.17 0.66 1.44
C SER A 124 12.87 1.19 0.18
N HIS A 125 12.80 2.51 -0.06
CA HIS A 125 13.49 3.23 -1.14
C HIS A 125 13.33 2.59 -2.51
N SER A 126 12.14 2.08 -2.79
CA SER A 126 11.87 1.34 -4.02
C SER A 126 10.84 2.09 -4.86
N THR A 127 10.83 1.79 -6.15
CA THR A 127 9.76 2.19 -7.07
C THR A 127 8.95 0.95 -7.39
N ILE A 128 7.64 1.01 -7.17
CA ILE A 128 6.67 -0.02 -7.52
C ILE A 128 5.68 0.58 -8.51
N ASP A 129 5.43 -0.16 -9.58
CA ASP A 129 4.39 0.02 -10.60
C ASP A 129 3.58 -1.30 -10.58
N GLY A 130 2.30 -1.23 -10.23
CA GLY A 130 1.39 -2.37 -10.18
C GLY A 130 1.14 -2.86 -11.60
N GLY A 131 0.52 -2.00 -12.39
CA GLY A 131 0.31 -2.18 -13.82
C GLY A 131 -1.18 -2.26 -14.16
N GLU A 132 -1.57 -3.19 -15.04
CA GLU A 132 -2.98 -3.43 -15.33
C GLU A 132 -3.51 -4.58 -14.46
N GLY A 133 -4.55 -4.34 -13.69
CA GLY A 133 -5.21 -5.36 -12.88
C GLY A 133 -5.46 -4.88 -11.46
N ASN A 134 -6.05 -5.75 -10.62
CA ASN A 134 -6.35 -5.39 -9.24
C ASN A 134 -5.21 -5.85 -8.34
N ASP A 135 -4.27 -4.96 -8.07
CA ASP A 135 -3.00 -5.30 -7.44
C ASP A 135 -3.03 -5.20 -5.92
N THR A 136 -2.09 -5.88 -5.28
CA THR A 136 -1.84 -5.78 -3.85
C THR A 136 -0.41 -5.35 -3.57
N LEU A 137 -0.23 -4.08 -3.18
CA LEU A 137 1.06 -3.43 -3.08
C LEU A 137 1.43 -3.13 -1.61
N PHE A 138 2.61 -3.59 -1.19
CA PHE A 138 3.15 -3.37 0.15
C PHE A 138 4.48 -2.61 0.09
N ALA A 139 4.46 -1.35 0.54
CA ALA A 139 5.65 -0.51 0.66
C ALA A 139 5.98 -0.23 2.14
N GLY A 140 7.23 -0.45 2.54
CA GLY A 140 7.67 -0.04 3.87
C GLY A 140 7.90 1.47 3.95
N LEU A 141 9.13 1.90 3.66
CA LEU A 141 9.57 3.28 3.87
C LEU A 141 10.05 3.95 2.60
N GLU A 142 9.77 5.25 2.45
CA GLU A 142 10.46 6.12 1.48
C GLU A 142 10.43 5.58 0.04
N SER A 143 9.32 4.96 -0.34
CA SER A 143 9.12 4.36 -1.66
C SER A 143 8.12 5.16 -2.49
N THR A 144 8.20 5.01 -3.80
CA THR A 144 7.18 5.46 -4.75
C THR A 144 6.35 4.27 -5.16
N VAL A 145 5.02 4.39 -5.09
CA VAL A 145 4.07 3.33 -5.43
C VAL A 145 3.06 3.90 -6.42
N MET A 146 2.92 3.22 -7.56
CA MET A 146 1.90 3.46 -8.57
C MET A 146 1.05 2.18 -8.64
N GLY A 147 -0.26 2.30 -8.42
CA GLY A 147 -1.22 1.19 -8.62
C GLY A 147 -1.56 1.01 -10.09
N ASP A 148 -1.75 2.14 -10.77
CA ASP A 148 -2.11 2.27 -12.18
C ASP A 148 -3.58 1.96 -12.46
N ALA A 149 -3.94 0.90 -13.18
CA ALA A 149 -5.33 0.69 -13.60
C ALA A 149 -5.93 -0.57 -12.96
N GLY A 150 -7.00 -0.40 -12.19
CA GLY A 150 -7.71 -1.48 -11.52
C GLY A 150 -8.09 -1.08 -10.09
N ASP A 151 -8.81 -1.96 -9.40
CA ASP A 151 -9.18 -1.70 -8.00
C ASP A 151 -8.07 -2.23 -7.07
N ASP A 152 -7.13 -1.36 -6.69
CA ASP A 152 -5.91 -1.74 -6.00
C ASP A 152 -6.04 -1.75 -4.47
N THR A 153 -5.20 -2.57 -3.84
CA THR A 153 -5.00 -2.58 -2.39
C THR A 153 -3.57 -2.19 -2.04
N ILE A 154 -3.40 -0.97 -1.54
CA ILE A 154 -2.09 -0.41 -1.21
C ILE A 154 -1.92 -0.31 0.31
N THR A 155 -0.84 -0.87 0.84
CA THR A 155 -0.44 -0.67 2.24
C THR A 155 0.96 -0.07 2.31
N ALA A 156 1.08 1.12 2.88
CA ALA A 156 2.36 1.82 2.99
C ALA A 156 2.66 2.32 4.41
N TRP A 157 3.89 2.12 4.89
CA TRP A 157 4.17 2.44 6.30
C TRP A 157 4.48 3.92 6.53
N ARG A 158 5.60 4.45 6.04
CA ARG A 158 5.97 5.85 6.32
C ARG A 158 6.76 6.51 5.19
N ASN A 159 6.48 7.79 4.97
CA ASN A 159 7.21 8.66 4.03
C ASN A 159 7.19 8.17 2.58
N ASN A 160 6.15 7.44 2.17
CA ASN A 160 5.98 7.00 0.79
C ASN A 160 5.23 8.06 -0.03
N THR A 161 5.45 8.04 -1.35
CA THR A 161 4.60 8.73 -2.32
C THR A 161 3.77 7.67 -3.03
N ILE A 162 2.45 7.84 -3.04
CA ILE A 162 1.50 6.86 -3.56
C ILE A 162 0.59 7.56 -4.56
N ASP A 163 0.41 6.93 -5.71
CA ASP A 163 -0.60 7.25 -6.71
C ASP A 163 -1.33 5.94 -7.00
N ALA A 164 -2.57 5.78 -6.54
CA ALA A 164 -3.27 4.52 -6.71
C ALA A 164 -3.78 4.37 -8.15
N GLY A 165 -4.33 5.44 -8.73
CA GLY A 165 -4.50 5.56 -10.17
C GLY A 165 -5.97 5.56 -10.56
N ALA A 166 -6.41 4.63 -11.39
CA ALA A 166 -7.80 4.55 -11.82
C ALA A 166 -8.45 3.28 -11.31
N GLY A 167 -9.56 3.41 -10.59
CA GLY A 167 -10.30 2.31 -9.99
C GLY A 167 -10.82 2.69 -8.61
N ASP A 168 -11.62 1.83 -7.98
CA ASP A 168 -12.07 2.06 -6.60
C ASP A 168 -11.02 1.49 -5.61
N ASP A 169 -10.03 2.29 -5.25
CA ASP A 169 -8.85 1.83 -4.53
C ASP A 169 -9.03 1.74 -3.01
N THR A 170 -8.26 0.85 -2.37
CA THR A 170 -8.18 0.70 -0.92
C THR A 170 -6.77 0.93 -0.41
N ILE A 171 -6.56 2.06 0.26
CA ILE A 171 -5.25 2.56 0.64
C ILE A 171 -5.14 2.64 2.18
N HIS A 172 -4.18 1.90 2.74
CA HIS A 172 -3.85 1.92 4.17
C HIS A 172 -2.46 2.50 4.39
N VAL A 173 -2.38 3.68 5.02
CA VAL A 173 -1.12 4.36 5.25
C VAL A 173 -0.86 4.67 6.71
N GLY A 174 0.43 4.65 7.07
CA GLY A 174 0.90 5.27 8.30
C GLY A 174 1.15 6.77 8.14
N ILE A 175 2.23 7.25 8.74
CA ILE A 175 2.55 8.68 8.88
C ILE A 175 3.43 9.21 7.74
N GLY A 176 3.31 10.50 7.43
CA GLY A 176 4.20 11.21 6.52
C GLY A 176 4.10 10.78 5.05
N ASN A 177 3.09 9.99 4.69
CA ASN A 177 2.88 9.58 3.31
C ASN A 177 2.19 10.73 2.54
N ILE A 178 2.46 10.79 1.24
CA ILE A 178 1.71 11.60 0.29
C ILE A 178 0.90 10.62 -0.55
N VAL A 179 -0.42 10.77 -0.55
CA VAL A 179 -1.35 9.84 -1.18
C VAL A 179 -2.18 10.58 -2.23
N ASN A 180 -2.22 10.07 -3.44
CA ASN A 180 -3.23 10.37 -4.44
C ASN A 180 -4.08 9.11 -4.62
N GLY A 181 -5.40 9.23 -4.41
CA GLY A 181 -6.33 8.15 -4.75
C GLY A 181 -6.42 8.00 -6.26
N GLY A 182 -6.65 9.13 -6.93
CA GLY A 182 -6.78 9.18 -8.37
C GLY A 182 -8.25 9.18 -8.74
N THR A 183 -8.62 8.59 -9.88
CA THR A 183 -10.03 8.59 -10.32
C THR A 183 -10.74 7.35 -9.80
N GLY A 184 -11.86 7.51 -9.11
CA GLY A 184 -12.61 6.39 -8.58
C GLY A 184 -13.45 6.77 -7.38
N ASN A 185 -13.70 5.83 -6.47
CA ASN A 185 -14.24 6.16 -5.16
C ASN A 185 -13.37 5.45 -4.12
N ASP A 186 -12.36 6.16 -3.66
CA ASP A 186 -11.27 5.54 -2.93
C ASP A 186 -11.52 5.47 -1.43
N LYS A 187 -10.86 4.51 -0.79
CA LYS A 187 -10.92 4.30 0.66
C LYS A 187 -9.53 4.47 1.25
N ILE A 188 -9.31 5.59 1.90
CA ILE A 188 -8.01 5.95 2.46
C ILE A 188 -8.06 5.91 3.99
N VAL A 189 -7.32 4.97 4.58
CA VAL A 189 -7.17 4.84 6.04
C VAL A 189 -5.80 5.36 6.47
N ILE A 190 -5.78 6.42 7.27
CA ILE A 190 -4.55 7.04 7.76
C ILE A 190 -4.39 6.78 9.25
N SER A 191 -3.45 5.90 9.59
CA SER A 191 -3.12 5.54 10.97
C SER A 191 -1.93 6.33 11.47
N GLY A 192 -2.21 7.33 12.31
CA GLY A 192 -1.20 8.12 13.01
C GLY A 192 -0.55 7.37 14.19
N ILE A 193 0.48 7.99 14.75
CA ILE A 193 1.07 7.59 16.03
C ILE A 193 0.97 8.78 17.00
N GLN A 194 0.26 8.63 18.11
CA GLN A 194 0.39 9.55 19.26
C GLN A 194 1.66 9.20 20.02
N ALA A 195 2.81 9.64 19.52
CA ALA A 195 4.04 9.66 20.30
C ALA A 195 4.32 11.12 20.66
N GLU A 196 4.37 11.42 21.96
CA GLU A 196 4.59 12.77 22.51
C GLU A 196 5.84 13.47 21.94
N SER A 197 6.81 12.71 21.40
CA SER A 197 8.01 13.24 20.76
C SER A 197 7.88 13.64 19.28
N TYR A 198 6.82 13.21 18.58
CA TYR A 198 6.67 13.46 17.13
C TYR A 198 5.58 14.47 16.78
N GLY A 199 4.79 14.94 17.75
CA GLY A 199 3.51 15.60 17.46
C GLY A 199 2.55 14.62 16.76
N SER A 200 1.30 15.02 16.57
CA SER A 200 0.40 14.22 15.71
C SER A 200 0.94 14.29 14.28
N SER A 201 1.53 13.20 13.79
CA SER A 201 2.00 13.10 12.40
C SER A 201 0.93 12.40 11.57
N GLY A 202 0.19 13.15 10.77
CA GLY A 202 -0.69 12.59 9.76
C GLY A 202 0.05 12.35 8.45
N SER A 203 -0.75 12.21 7.39
CA SER A 203 -0.30 12.12 6.00
C SER A 203 -1.02 13.19 5.20
N THR A 204 -0.52 13.45 3.99
CA THR A 204 -1.16 14.33 3.03
C THR A 204 -1.91 13.49 2.01
N VAL A 205 -3.18 13.82 1.78
CA VAL A 205 -3.97 13.29 0.67
C VAL A 205 -4.11 14.40 -0.37
N LYS A 206 -3.87 14.10 -1.64
CA LYS A 206 -4.15 15.00 -2.75
C LYS A 206 -5.53 14.63 -3.30
N PHE A 207 -6.31 15.65 -3.62
CA PHE A 207 -7.65 15.47 -4.16
C PHE A 207 -7.92 16.55 -5.22
N ALA A 208 -8.27 16.13 -6.43
CA ALA A 208 -8.47 16.94 -7.61
C ALA A 208 -9.88 16.75 -8.20
N ILE A 209 -10.19 17.55 -9.22
CA ILE A 209 -11.46 17.42 -9.95
C ILE A 209 -11.41 16.15 -10.80
N GLY A 210 -12.45 15.33 -10.69
CA GLY A 210 -12.57 14.04 -11.38
C GLY A 210 -12.14 12.84 -10.54
N ASP A 211 -11.68 13.07 -9.30
CA ASP A 211 -11.23 12.01 -8.40
C ASP A 211 -12.40 11.18 -7.85
N GLY A 212 -13.61 11.76 -7.80
CA GLY A 212 -14.83 11.07 -7.42
C GLY A 212 -15.18 11.19 -5.92
N GLN A 213 -15.91 10.20 -5.40
CA GLN A 213 -16.47 10.25 -4.05
C GLN A 213 -15.64 9.43 -3.05
N ASP A 214 -14.59 10.06 -2.54
CA ASP A 214 -13.61 9.40 -1.68
C ASP A 214 -14.04 9.35 -0.22
N SER A 215 -13.50 8.35 0.49
CA SER A 215 -13.69 8.17 1.92
C SER A 215 -12.36 8.11 2.66
N LEU A 216 -12.25 8.92 3.72
CA LEU A 216 -11.08 8.99 4.58
C LEU A 216 -11.42 8.51 5.97
N THR A 217 -10.64 7.58 6.52
CA THR A 217 -10.69 7.21 7.94
C THR A 217 -9.41 7.65 8.62
N LEU A 218 -9.52 8.61 9.54
CA LEU A 218 -8.39 9.16 10.27
C LEU A 218 -8.31 8.56 11.67
N VAL A 219 -7.23 7.83 11.96
CA VAL A 219 -7.02 7.15 13.25
C VAL A 219 -5.84 7.79 13.98
N ARG A 220 -6.10 8.54 15.05
CA ARG A 220 -5.05 9.21 15.86
C ARG A 220 -4.11 10.08 15.01
N SER A 221 -4.63 10.73 13.97
CA SER A 221 -3.84 11.46 12.97
C SER A 221 -4.34 12.89 12.79
N ALA A 222 -3.40 13.81 12.55
CA ALA A 222 -3.67 15.16 12.09
C ALA A 222 -3.19 15.25 10.63
N SER A 223 -4.12 14.99 9.71
CA SER A 223 -3.81 14.86 8.28
C SER A 223 -4.22 16.11 7.51
N THR A 224 -3.68 16.27 6.31
CA THR A 224 -4.04 17.34 5.39
C THR A 224 -4.63 16.74 4.12
N VAL A 225 -5.70 17.33 3.60
CA VAL A 225 -6.12 17.15 2.21
C VAL A 225 -5.69 18.39 1.44
N GLU A 226 -4.78 18.21 0.48
CA GLU A 226 -4.39 19.23 -0.50
C GLU A 226 -5.38 19.18 -1.66
N LEU A 227 -6.22 20.21 -1.76
CA LEU A 227 -7.22 20.35 -2.80
C LEU A 227 -6.58 21.00 -4.03
N GLY A 228 -6.80 20.38 -5.19
CA GLY A 228 -6.37 20.90 -6.49
C GLY A 228 -7.09 22.18 -6.91
N GLU A 229 -6.67 22.73 -8.05
CA GLU A 229 -7.29 23.91 -8.66
C GLU A 229 -8.79 23.71 -8.90
N GLY A 230 -9.57 24.76 -8.69
CA GLY A 230 -11.04 24.75 -8.84
C GLY A 230 -11.82 24.47 -7.55
N PHE A 231 -11.17 23.96 -6.51
CA PHE A 231 -11.72 23.94 -5.15
C PHE A 231 -11.27 25.19 -4.38
N THR A 232 -12.23 25.90 -3.78
CA THR A 232 -11.98 27.12 -3.00
C THR A 232 -12.73 27.07 -1.68
N ALA A 233 -12.32 27.87 -0.70
CA ALA A 233 -13.05 27.99 0.55
C ALA A 233 -14.52 28.46 0.34
N GLU A 234 -14.79 29.21 -0.72
CA GLU A 234 -16.13 29.74 -1.03
C GLU A 234 -17.07 28.67 -1.59
N ASN A 235 -16.58 27.73 -2.41
CA ASN A 235 -17.39 26.64 -2.96
C ASN A 235 -17.35 25.37 -2.11
N THR A 236 -16.54 25.33 -1.05
CA THR A 236 -16.43 24.17 -0.16
C THR A 236 -17.46 24.23 0.95
N LYS A 237 -18.32 23.20 1.02
CA LYS A 237 -19.30 23.03 2.08
C LYS A 237 -18.93 21.83 2.94
N VAL A 238 -18.79 22.09 4.25
CA VAL A 238 -18.50 21.05 5.26
C VAL A 238 -19.71 20.86 6.17
N THR A 239 -20.19 19.63 6.28
CA THR A 239 -21.24 19.22 7.23
C THR A 239 -20.66 18.19 8.18
N ILE A 240 -20.73 18.44 9.49
CA ILE A 240 -20.23 17.52 10.51
C ILE A 240 -21.40 16.97 11.31
N THR A 241 -21.47 15.65 11.46
CA THR A 241 -22.43 14.94 12.31
C THR A 241 -21.68 13.90 13.13
N ASP A 242 -21.76 13.99 14.45
CA ASP A 242 -20.97 13.18 15.39
C ASP A 242 -19.47 13.25 15.06
N ASN A 243 -18.88 12.11 14.71
CA ASN A 243 -17.48 11.96 14.35
C ASN A 243 -17.26 11.83 12.83
N LYS A 244 -18.24 12.23 12.01
CA LYS A 244 -18.17 12.17 10.56
C LYS A 244 -18.29 13.56 9.95
N ALA A 245 -17.48 13.86 8.93
CA ALA A 245 -17.67 15.02 8.08
C ALA A 245 -18.02 14.59 6.65
N THR A 246 -18.90 15.34 6.01
CA THR A 246 -19.13 15.30 4.57
C THR A 246 -18.68 16.63 3.99
N ILE A 247 -17.79 16.58 3.02
CA ILE A 247 -17.23 17.74 2.31
C ILE A 247 -17.70 17.63 0.87
N SER A 248 -18.37 18.67 0.39
CA SER A 248 -18.93 18.76 -0.96
C SER A 248 -18.56 20.10 -1.59
N PHE A 249 -18.51 20.15 -2.91
CA PHE A 249 -18.09 21.35 -3.65
C PHE A 249 -19.21 21.87 -4.54
N ASP A 250 -19.63 23.12 -4.33
CA ASP A 250 -20.70 23.74 -5.12
C ASP A 250 -20.29 23.84 -6.60
N GLY A 251 -21.13 23.29 -7.48
CA GLY A 251 -20.85 23.20 -8.91
C GLY A 251 -20.02 21.97 -9.32
N ASN A 252 -19.67 21.09 -8.37
CA ASN A 252 -19.02 19.82 -8.64
C ASN A 252 -19.60 18.69 -7.76
N GLU A 253 -20.70 18.09 -8.22
CA GLU A 253 -21.45 17.08 -7.45
C GLU A 253 -20.87 15.66 -7.55
N ASN A 254 -19.91 15.44 -8.45
CA ASN A 254 -19.28 14.14 -8.65
C ASN A 254 -18.05 13.94 -7.76
N ASP A 255 -17.49 15.02 -7.23
CA ASP A 255 -16.32 15.00 -6.37
C ASP A 255 -16.68 15.39 -4.94
N GLY A 256 -16.20 14.62 -3.96
CA GLY A 256 -16.55 14.85 -2.57
C GLY A 256 -15.83 13.90 -1.62
N LEU A 257 -15.76 14.29 -0.34
CA LEU A 257 -15.05 13.53 0.69
C LEU A 257 -15.98 13.19 1.86
N SER A 258 -16.00 11.92 2.25
CA SER A 258 -16.57 11.46 3.52
C SER A 258 -15.46 11.11 4.50
N VAL A 259 -15.41 11.79 5.65
CA VAL A 259 -14.30 11.65 6.60
C VAL A 259 -14.79 11.14 7.96
N ASP A 260 -14.26 10.00 8.39
CA ASP A 260 -14.46 9.40 9.70
C ASP A 260 -13.29 9.74 10.65
N PHE A 261 -13.58 10.43 11.75
CA PHE A 261 -12.59 10.86 12.73
C PHE A 261 -12.56 9.92 13.94
N LEU A 262 -11.46 9.20 14.15
CA LEU A 262 -11.30 8.25 15.25
C LEU A 262 -10.16 8.66 16.20
N PHE A 263 -10.42 8.60 17.51
CA PHE A 263 -9.40 8.78 18.56
C PHE A 263 -8.64 10.12 18.52
N GLY A 264 -9.36 11.24 18.42
CA GLY A 264 -8.78 12.58 18.50
C GLY A 264 -8.11 13.05 17.21
N SER A 265 -8.50 12.48 16.07
CA SER A 265 -8.02 12.91 14.76
C SER A 265 -8.54 14.30 14.38
N ALA A 266 -7.79 14.95 13.49
CA ALA A 266 -8.15 16.23 12.89
C ALA A 266 -7.77 16.23 11.40
N LEU A 267 -8.47 17.04 10.62
CA LEU A 267 -8.22 17.23 9.20
C LEU A 267 -8.05 18.71 8.92
N THR A 268 -7.06 19.05 8.09
CA THR A 268 -6.96 20.38 7.48
C THR A 268 -7.17 20.26 5.98
N LEU A 269 -8.04 21.09 5.42
CA LEU A 269 -8.10 21.30 3.97
C LEU A 269 -7.14 22.43 3.62
N SER A 270 -6.29 22.19 2.63
CA SER A 270 -5.36 23.17 2.08
C SER A 270 -5.74 23.47 0.64
N PHE A 271 -6.00 24.74 0.32
CA PHE A 271 -6.43 25.18 -1.01
C PHE A 271 -5.23 25.69 -1.83
N ALA A 272 -5.38 25.71 -3.16
CA ALA A 272 -4.32 26.14 -4.07
C ALA A 272 -3.87 27.61 -3.89
N ASP A 273 -4.74 28.48 -3.35
CA ASP A 273 -4.40 29.87 -3.01
C ASP A 273 -3.59 30.02 -1.70
N GLY A 274 -3.31 28.91 -1.03
CA GLY A 274 -2.58 28.84 0.24
C GLY A 274 -3.45 29.07 1.48
N SER A 275 -4.76 29.31 1.33
CA SER A 275 -5.69 29.33 2.46
C SER A 275 -5.94 27.92 3.00
N THR A 276 -6.39 27.83 4.25
CA THR A 276 -6.69 26.56 4.92
C THR A 276 -8.02 26.60 5.67
N LEU A 277 -8.65 25.43 5.81
CA LEU A 277 -9.84 25.23 6.61
C LEU A 277 -9.67 24.02 7.53
N GLU A 278 -9.74 24.23 8.83
CA GLU A 278 -9.73 23.14 9.81
C GLU A 278 -11.10 22.45 9.85
N VAL A 279 -11.09 21.12 9.73
CA VAL A 279 -12.27 20.26 9.85
C VAL A 279 -12.04 19.34 11.04
N LYS A 280 -12.73 19.64 12.15
CA LYS A 280 -12.62 18.90 13.40
C LYS A 280 -14.01 18.64 13.98
N PRO A 281 -14.33 17.42 14.42
CA PRO A 281 -15.54 17.16 15.18
C PRO A 281 -15.62 18.05 16.43
N PRO A 282 -16.82 18.44 16.88
CA PRO A 282 -16.96 19.11 18.16
C PRO A 282 -16.33 18.24 19.25
N GLU A 283 -15.49 18.84 20.09
CA GLU A 283 -14.84 18.10 21.17
C GLU A 283 -15.91 17.42 22.02
N ALA A 284 -15.73 16.11 22.27
CA ALA A 284 -16.60 15.40 23.20
C ALA A 284 -16.55 16.15 24.53
N VAL A 285 -17.68 16.76 24.93
CA VAL A 285 -17.80 17.39 26.24
C VAL A 285 -17.43 16.28 27.24
N PRO A 286 -16.38 16.45 28.07
CA PRO A 286 -16.10 15.48 29.11
C PRO A 286 -17.38 15.35 29.93
N SER A 287 -17.95 14.15 30.00
CA SER A 287 -19.04 13.89 30.92
C SER A 287 -18.48 14.05 32.33
N PHE A 288 -18.52 15.27 32.87
CA PHE A 288 -18.37 15.50 34.28
C PHE A 288 -19.60 14.88 34.95
N VAL A 289 -19.46 13.62 35.37
CA VAL A 289 -20.39 13.08 36.35
C VAL A 289 -20.11 13.84 37.65
N SER A 290 -21.12 14.62 38.05
CA SER A 290 -21.18 15.42 39.24
C SER A 290 -21.02 14.59 40.53
N SER A 291 -20.31 15.18 41.49
CA SER A 291 -20.56 15.08 42.94
C SER A 291 -20.75 13.68 43.53
N TYR A 292 -19.67 13.13 44.09
CA TYR A 292 -19.82 12.42 45.36
C TYR A 292 -20.02 13.47 46.47
N GLY A 293 -21.29 13.79 46.72
CA GLY A 293 -21.68 14.15 48.08
C GLY A 293 -21.48 12.93 48.96
N GLN A 294 -20.66 13.07 49.99
CA GLN A 294 -20.73 12.23 51.18
C GLN A 294 -20.89 13.17 52.37
N VAL A 295 -21.92 12.85 53.14
CA VAL A 295 -22.45 13.50 54.33
C VAL A 295 -21.52 13.24 55.51
#